data_AF-A0AA38CL84-F1
#
_entry.id   AF-A0AA38CL84-F1
#
_cell.length_a   1.000
_cell.length_b   1.000
_cell.length_c   1.000
_cell.angle_alpha   90.00
_cell.angle_beta   90.00
_cell.angle_gamma   90.00
#
_symmetry.space_group_name_H-M   'P 1'
#
loop_
_entity.id
_entity.type
_entity.pdbx_description
1 polymer ?
#
loop_
_entity_poly.entity_id
_entity_poly.type
_entity_poly.pdbx_seq_one_letter_code
_entity_poly.pdbx_strand_id
1 'polypeptide(L)' 'KEGIDYEETFAPTVKMKTIRVVCALAAQKGWRLQQMDVKSAFLNGDLKEEVYMTQPEGFVDEDQPKK' A
#
# COMPACT_ATOMS: atom_id res chain seq x y z
N LYS A 1 8.67 4.45 24.14
CA LYS A 1 7.76 3.33 23.79
C LYS A 1 8.33 2.73 22.52
N GLU A 2 8.97 1.57 22.63
CA GLU A 2 9.32 0.76 21.47
C GLU A 2 8.07 -0.05 21.07
N GLY A 3 7.86 -0.23 19.77
CA GLY A 3 6.82 -1.14 19.27
C GLY A 3 5.72 -0.54 18.39
N ILE A 4 5.92 0.63 17.78
CA ILE A 4 5.09 1.04 16.62
C ILE A 4 5.93 0.75 15.39
N ASP A 5 5.52 -0.26 14.62
CA ASP A 5 6.14 -0.66 13.37
C ASP A 5 5.67 0.28 12.25
N TYR A 6 6.50 1.27 11.93
CA TYR A 6 6.24 2.22 10.85
C TYR A 6 6.61 1.65 9.46
N GLU A 7 7.10 0.40 9.38
CA GLU A 7 7.38 -0.28 8.11
C GLU A 7 6.14 -0.95 7.51
N GLU A 8 5.02 -1.05 8.25
CA GLU A 8 3.74 -1.41 7.65
C GLU A 8 3.29 -0.28 6.72
N THR A 9 3.54 -0.49 5.43
CA THR A 9 2.99 0.35 4.38
C THR A 9 1.47 0.17 4.39
N PHE A 10 0.73 1.17 4.90
CA PHE A 10 -0.75 1.22 4.94
C PHE A 10 -1.40 1.28 3.55
N ALA A 11 -0.61 1.42 2.49
CA ALA A 11 -1.08 1.16 1.13
C ALA A 11 -1.43 -0.34 1.03
N PRO A 12 -2.59 -0.73 0.47
CA PRO A 12 -2.97 -2.13 0.29
C PRO A 12 -2.01 -2.83 -0.68
N THR A 13 -0.86 -3.23 -0.13
CA THR A 13 0.26 -3.78 -0.89
C THR A 13 0.18 -5.29 -0.75
N VAL A 14 -0.05 -5.98 -1.86
CA VAL A 14 -0.23 -7.43 -1.83
C VAL A 14 1.07 -8.10 -1.38
N LYS A 15 0.98 -9.03 -0.41
CA LYS A 15 2.15 -9.79 0.06
C LYS A 15 2.54 -10.85 -0.98
N MET A 16 3.85 -11.09 -1.18
CA MET A 16 4.32 -12.10 -2.15
C MET A 16 3.80 -13.51 -1.85
N LYS A 17 3.55 -13.84 -0.58
CA LYS A 17 2.92 -15.10 -0.19
C LYS A 17 1.54 -15.25 -0.83
N THR A 18 0.73 -14.18 -0.82
CA THR A 18 -0.60 -14.15 -1.43
C THR A 18 -0.52 -14.34 -2.94
N ILE A 19 0.42 -13.66 -3.63
CA ILE A 19 0.62 -13.85 -5.07
C ILE A 19 0.93 -15.31 -5.40
N ARG A 20 1.85 -15.93 -4.67
CA ARG A 20 2.24 -17.33 -4.90
C ARG A 20 1.07 -18.29 -4.73
N VAL A 21 0.22 -18.08 -3.72
CA VAL A 21 -0.98 -18.89 -3.50
C VAL A 21 -1.98 -18.75 -4.65
N VAL A 22 -2.25 -17.52 -5.10
CA VAL A 22 -3.16 -17.27 -6.24
C VAL A 22 -2.63 -17.91 -7.52
N CYS A 23 -1.32 -17.78 -7.80
CA CYS A 23 -0.70 -18.43 -8.96
C CYS A 23 -0.78 -19.96 -8.88
N ALA A 24 -0.52 -20.55 -7.70
CA ALA A 24 -0.62 -22.00 -7.50
C ALA A 24 -2.04 -22.51 -7.73
N LEU A 25 -3.04 -21.78 -7.22
CA LEU A 25 -4.45 -22.10 -7.43
C LEU A 25 -4.85 -22.03 -8.92
N ALA A 26 -4.41 -20.98 -9.61
CA ALA A 26 -4.69 -20.81 -11.04
C ALA A 26 -4.05 -21.94 -11.86
N ALA A 27 -2.79 -22.31 -11.56
CA ALA A 27 -2.12 -23.44 -12.21
C ALA A 27 -2.86 -24.77 -11.95
N GLN A 28 -3.28 -25.02 -10.71
CA GLN A 28 -4.04 -26.24 -10.35
C GLN A 28 -5.39 -26.33 -11.07
N LYS A 29 -6.04 -25.19 -11.29
CA LYS A 29 -7.36 -25.11 -11.92
C LYS A 29 -7.31 -24.87 -13.43
N GLY A 30 -6.12 -24.74 -14.02
CA GLY A 30 -5.95 -24.39 -15.43
C GLY A 30 -6.50 -23.01 -15.79
N TRP A 31 -6.54 -22.08 -14.84
CA TRP A 31 -7.07 -20.73 -15.05
C TRP A 31 -6.08 -19.85 -15.79
N ARG A 32 -6.60 -19.01 -16.67
CA ARG A 32 -5.83 -17.96 -17.32
C ARG A 32 -5.66 -16.79 -16.36
N LEU A 33 -4.42 -16.48 -16.01
CA LEU A 33 -4.09 -15.28 -15.24
C LEU A 33 -4.00 -14.07 -16.17
N GLN A 34 -4.56 -12.94 -15.72
CA GLN A 34 -4.44 -11.65 -16.37
C GLN A 34 -3.96 -10.64 -15.32
N GLN A 35 -3.03 -9.78 -15.70
CA GLN A 35 -2.51 -8.72 -14.83
C GLN A 35 -3.20 -7.41 -15.18
N MET A 36 -3.63 -6.68 -14.16
CA MET A 36 -4.12 -5.31 -14.28
C MET A 36 -3.27 -4.42 -13.37
N ASP A 37 -2.63 -3.42 -13.94
CA ASP A 37 -1.91 -2.39 -13.21
C ASP A 37 -2.77 -1.13 -13.14
N VAL A 38 -3.04 -0.64 -11.93
CA VAL A 38 -3.89 0.53 -11.69
C VAL A 38 -2.99 1.70 -11.34
N LYS A 39 -2.84 2.64 -12.29
CA LYS A 39 -1.97 3.81 -12.15
C LYS A 39 -2.32 4.76 -10.98
N SER A 40 -3.50 4.62 -10.37
CA SER A 40 -4.02 5.49 -9.30
C SER A 40 -4.46 4.75 -8.03
N ALA A 41 -3.91 3.55 -7.77
CA ALA A 41 -4.32 2.70 -6.65
C ALA A 41 -4.14 3.31 -5.25
N PHE A 42 -3.39 4.41 -5.11
CA PHE A 42 -3.16 5.08 -3.83
C PHE A 42 -4.30 6.01 -3.38
N LEU A 43 -5.20 6.45 -4.27
CA LEU A 43 -6.12 7.56 -3.98
C LEU A 43 -7.62 7.22 -4.06
N ASN A 44 -8.00 6.03 -4.51
CA ASN A 44 -9.41 5.67 -4.74
C ASN A 44 -9.98 4.67 -3.71
N GLY A 45 -9.23 4.36 -2.65
CA GLY A 45 -9.76 3.61 -1.51
C GLY A 45 -10.26 4.57 -0.45
N ASP A 46 -11.51 4.40 -0.01
CA ASP A 46 -12.00 5.12 1.18
C ASP A 46 -11.17 4.70 2.40
N LEU A 47 -10.26 5.57 2.82
CA LEU A 47 -9.47 5.34 4.02
C LEU A 47 -10.22 5.89 5.23
N LYS A 48 -10.73 5.00 6.09
CA LYS A 48 -11.42 5.37 7.33
C LYS A 48 -10.47 5.69 8.49
N GLU A 49 -9.17 5.50 8.27
CA GLU A 49 -8.13 5.59 9.30
C GLU A 49 -7.38 6.93 9.19
N GLU A 50 -7.01 7.49 10.33
CA GLU A 50 -6.21 8.72 10.40
C GLU A 50 -4.74 8.39 10.13
N VAL A 51 -4.21 8.90 9.02
CA VAL A 51 -2.80 8.70 8.64
C VAL A 51 -1.99 9.93 9.06
N TYR A 52 -0.98 9.71 9.87
CA TYR A 52 0.01 10.71 10.23
C TYR A 52 1.19 10.60 9.25
N MET A 53 1.50 11.68 8.53
CA MET A 53 2.61 11.74 7.60
C MET A 53 3.47 12.97 7.91
N THR A 54 4.80 12.84 7.84
CA THR A 54 5.69 13.99 7.95
C THR A 54 5.95 14.58 6.57
N GLN A 55 6.06 15.90 6.47
CA GLN A 55 6.38 16.56 5.22
C GLN A 55 7.74 16.07 4.69
N PRO A 56 7.85 15.74 3.39
CA PRO A 56 9.10 15.29 2.81
C PRO A 56 10.13 16.43 2.81
N GLU A 57 11.40 16.06 2.94
CA GLU A 57 12.51 17.00 2.94
C GLU A 57 12.52 17.81 1.63
N GLY A 58 12.54 19.14 1.73
CA GLY A 58 12.48 20.05 0.57
C GLY A 58 11.07 20.50 0.14
N PHE A 59 10.00 20.02 0.79
CA PHE A 59 8.60 20.44 0.57
C PHE A 59 7.91 20.92 1.85
N VAL A 60 8.69 21.34 2.85
CA VAL A 60 8.15 21.86 4.11
C VAL A 60 7.46 23.18 3.85
N ASP A 61 6.16 23.24 4.10
CA ASP A 61 5.38 24.47 4.13
C ASP A 61 5.86 25.36 5.30
N GLU A 62 6.37 26.55 5.00
CA GLU A 62 6.89 27.48 6.01
C GLU A 62 5.78 28.06 6.91
N ASP A 63 4.55 28.17 6.41
CA ASP A 63 3.40 28.66 7.17
C ASP A 63 2.83 27.56 8.07
N GLN A 64 3.00 26.29 7.69
CA GLN A 64 2.52 25.13 8.44
C GLN A 64 3.53 23.97 8.48
N PRO A 65 4.67 24.14 9.16
CA PRO A 65 5.78 23.18 9.11
C PRO A 65 5.52 21.85 9.85
N LYS A 66 4.37 21.71 10.54
CA LYS A 66 4.10 20.60 11.48
C LYS A 66 2.70 19.97 11.37
N LYS A 67 2.00 20.12 10.26
CA LYS A 67 0.75 19.35 10.04
C LYS A 67 1.06 17.89 9.77
#